data_AF-A0A2E8JS35-F1
#
_entry.id   AF-A0A2E8JS35-F1
#
_cell.length_a   1.000
_cell.length_b   1.000
_cell.length_c   1.000
_cell.angle_alpha   90.00
_cell.angle_beta   90.00
_cell.angle_gamma   90.00
#
_symmetry.space_group_name_H-M   'P 1'
#
loop_
_entity.id
_entity.type
_entity.pdbx_description
1 polymer ?
#
loop_
_entity_poly.entity_id
_entity_poly.type
_entity_poly.pdbx_seq_one_letter_code
_entity_poly.pdbx_strand_id
1 'polypeptide(L)'
;MNAPHGAMPMEKEEVFFGAAALRFAKTLGNKLDRAYDKLPHVTGKPFMIAIADFQAPSSMIWSREGLIGYLYGEGAQVATVDGRPQAVAMPATHLLGPSAFPAGLFADDRHAELSAVIFSNACSIAKLYRVPISGGGAPKGLRYTRIGNFFDRTPGALSGTPFCLDITSDEYRGLWPHGYEPWTAEVEVFHNPFARHPVPFELLPEAAHWYEDDGVRLCSTVYETSILWSRTIIQDEDQRPPKLEDFLGGGEVEQ
;
A
#
# COMPACT_ATOMS: atom_id res chain seq x y z
N MET A 1 22.84 4.61 7.11
CA MET A 1 22.34 5.99 6.94
C MET A 1 20.98 6.07 7.60
N ASN A 2 20.95 6.38 8.90
CA ASN A 2 19.70 6.51 9.66
C ASN A 2 19.30 7.98 9.62
N ALA A 3 18.72 8.41 8.49
CA ALA A 3 17.96 9.65 8.51
C ALA A 3 16.80 9.47 9.51
N PRO A 4 16.56 10.44 10.41
CA PRO A 4 15.47 10.32 11.37
C PRO A 4 14.15 10.04 10.65
N HIS A 5 13.32 9.19 11.23
CA HIS A 5 11.98 8.94 10.70
C HIS A 5 11.27 10.29 10.54
N GLY A 6 10.82 10.61 9.32
CA GLY A 6 9.91 11.74 9.15
C GLY A 6 8.69 11.52 10.03
N ALA A 7 8.17 12.57 10.66
CA ALA A 7 6.98 12.45 11.49
C ALA A 7 5.85 11.85 10.65
N MET A 8 5.36 10.68 11.05
CA MET A 8 4.23 10.05 10.39
C MET A 8 2.98 10.89 10.69
N PRO A 9 2.19 11.28 9.68
CA PRO A 9 0.97 12.03 9.93
C PRO A 9 -0.01 11.15 10.71
N MET A 10 -0.61 11.72 11.76
CA MET A 10 -1.62 11.04 12.59
C MET A 10 -3.04 11.47 12.22
N GLU A 11 -3.20 12.75 11.84
CA GLU A 11 -4.48 13.31 11.41
C GLU A 11 -4.91 12.72 10.07
N LYS A 12 -6.15 12.22 10.00
CA LYS A 12 -6.66 11.50 8.81
C LYS A 12 -6.64 12.37 7.55
N GLU A 13 -6.95 13.65 7.67
CA GLU A 13 -6.87 14.59 6.55
C GLU A 13 -5.45 14.69 5.99
N GLU A 14 -4.42 14.78 6.83
CA GLU A 14 -3.02 14.82 6.40
C GLU A 14 -2.56 13.47 5.83
N VAL A 15 -3.01 12.36 6.41
CA VAL A 15 -2.73 11.00 5.92
C VAL A 15 -3.22 10.81 4.48
N PHE A 16 -4.47 11.19 4.20
CA PHE A 16 -5.10 10.96 2.90
C PHE A 16 -4.83 12.07 1.87
N PHE A 17 -4.70 13.33 2.31
CA PHE A 17 -4.69 14.49 1.40
C PHE A 17 -3.49 15.41 1.59
N GLY A 18 -2.58 15.08 2.52
CA GLY A 18 -1.43 15.90 2.86
C GLY A 18 -0.23 15.75 1.92
N ALA A 19 0.96 15.90 2.50
CA ALA A 19 2.22 15.95 1.75
C ALA A 19 2.48 14.72 0.87
N ALA A 20 2.15 13.50 1.34
CA ALA A 20 2.35 12.28 0.57
C ALA A 20 1.45 12.24 -0.68
N ALA A 21 0.17 12.54 -0.52
CA ALA A 21 -0.78 12.63 -1.63
C ALA A 21 -0.30 13.63 -2.68
N LEU A 22 0.17 14.81 -2.24
CA LEU A 22 0.71 15.84 -3.14
C LEU A 22 1.96 15.37 -3.90
N ARG A 23 2.81 14.54 -3.28
CA ARG A 23 3.99 13.96 -3.94
C ARG A 23 3.63 12.89 -4.96
N PHE A 24 2.66 12.02 -4.66
CA PHE A 24 2.11 11.12 -5.66
C PHE A 24 1.49 11.87 -6.83
N ALA A 25 0.67 12.89 -6.54
CA ALA A 25 0.01 13.70 -7.55
C ALA A 25 0.99 14.36 -8.52
N LYS A 26 2.04 15.02 -8.00
CA LYS A 26 3.09 15.62 -8.83
C LYS A 26 3.85 14.57 -9.64
N THR A 27 4.12 13.41 -9.05
CA THR A 27 4.88 12.35 -9.73
C THR A 27 4.09 11.71 -10.86
N LEU A 28 2.82 11.36 -10.61
CA LEU A 28 1.91 10.79 -11.60
C LEU A 28 1.60 11.81 -12.69
N GLY A 29 1.29 13.06 -12.35
CA GLY A 29 1.09 14.15 -13.31
C GLY A 29 2.28 14.32 -14.25
N ASN A 30 3.50 14.43 -13.72
CA ASN A 30 4.73 14.51 -14.53
C ASN A 30 4.96 13.30 -15.46
N LYS A 31 4.39 12.13 -15.15
CA LYS A 31 4.46 10.94 -16.01
C LYS A 31 3.37 10.94 -17.07
N LEU A 32 2.16 11.39 -16.73
CA LEU A 32 1.05 11.56 -17.66
C LEU A 32 1.36 12.61 -18.73
N ASP A 33 2.03 13.70 -18.35
CA ASP A 33 2.48 14.76 -19.28
C ASP A 33 3.41 14.24 -20.39
N ARG A 34 4.02 13.07 -20.20
CA ARG A 34 4.87 12.43 -21.22
C ARG A 34 4.07 11.72 -22.31
N ALA A 35 2.76 11.59 -22.15
CA ALA A 35 1.84 11.00 -23.11
C ALA A 35 2.31 9.63 -23.65
N TYR A 36 2.72 8.73 -22.75
CA TYR A 36 3.23 7.41 -23.11
C TYR A 36 2.18 6.54 -23.80
N ASP A 37 0.90 6.79 -23.56
CA ASP A 37 -0.24 6.20 -24.26
C ASP A 37 -0.21 6.45 -25.78
N LYS A 38 0.40 7.57 -26.21
CA LYS A 38 0.53 7.96 -27.62
C LYS A 38 1.74 7.35 -28.32
N LEU A 39 2.58 6.59 -27.60
CA LEU A 39 3.71 5.89 -28.23
C LEU A 39 3.18 4.79 -29.17
N PRO A 40 3.78 4.60 -30.37
CA PRO A 40 3.27 3.66 -31.36
C PRO A 40 3.07 2.22 -30.87
N HIS A 41 3.84 1.78 -29.86
CA HIS A 41 3.72 0.43 -29.30
C HIS A 41 2.70 0.30 -28.16
N VAL A 42 2.18 1.42 -27.66
CA VAL A 42 1.19 1.51 -26.55
C VAL A 42 -0.19 1.89 -27.05
N THR A 43 -0.30 2.70 -28.10
CA THR A 43 -1.59 3.17 -28.62
C THR A 43 -2.57 2.02 -28.87
N GLY A 44 -3.81 2.19 -28.37
CA GLY A 44 -4.86 1.18 -28.44
C GLY A 44 -4.75 0.06 -27.39
N LYS A 45 -3.79 0.14 -26.46
CA LYS A 45 -3.57 -0.86 -25.40
C LYS A 45 -3.72 -0.22 -24.01
N PRO A 46 -3.92 -1.04 -22.97
CA PRO A 46 -3.85 -0.57 -21.60
C PRO A 46 -2.49 0.06 -21.28
N PHE A 47 -2.52 1.18 -20.58
CA PHE A 47 -1.33 1.89 -20.09
C PHE A 47 -1.40 1.98 -18.57
N MET A 48 -0.34 1.56 -17.88
CA MET A 48 -0.26 1.61 -16.43
C MET A 48 1.02 2.29 -15.98
N ILE A 49 0.97 2.92 -14.81
CA ILE A 49 2.15 3.47 -14.14
C ILE A 49 2.41 2.68 -12.87
N ALA A 50 3.61 2.11 -12.76
CA ALA A 50 4.09 1.53 -11.51
C ALA A 50 4.80 2.60 -10.67
N ILE A 51 4.41 2.73 -9.41
CA ILE A 51 4.94 3.72 -8.47
C ILE A 51 5.23 3.07 -7.11
N ALA A 52 6.39 3.41 -6.55
CA ALA A 52 6.78 3.04 -5.20
C ALA A 52 7.35 4.28 -4.52
N ASP A 53 7.09 4.42 -3.22
CA ASP A 53 7.42 5.64 -2.49
C ASP A 53 8.79 5.55 -1.79
N PHE A 54 9.64 6.55 -2.04
CA PHE A 54 10.93 6.75 -1.39
C PHE A 54 11.12 8.21 -0.98
N GLN A 55 10.03 8.97 -0.83
CA GLN A 55 10.07 10.41 -0.58
C GLN A 55 10.67 10.78 0.78
N ALA A 56 10.58 9.88 1.75
CA ALA A 56 11.07 10.08 3.11
C ALA A 56 11.45 8.74 3.78
N PRO A 57 12.22 8.78 4.88
CA PRO A 57 12.58 7.58 5.63
C PRO A 57 11.34 6.79 6.06
N SER A 58 11.33 5.49 5.73
CA SER A 58 10.19 4.58 5.96
C SER A 58 8.88 4.99 5.31
N SER A 59 8.86 5.93 4.35
CA SER A 59 7.64 6.44 3.72
C SER A 59 6.71 5.37 3.17
N MET A 60 7.27 4.27 2.67
CA MET A 60 6.51 3.11 2.24
C MET A 60 5.53 2.55 3.29
N ILE A 61 5.77 2.70 4.61
CA ILE A 61 4.88 2.14 5.64
C ILE A 61 3.66 3.02 5.97
N TRP A 62 3.63 4.28 5.51
CA TRP A 62 2.61 5.25 5.92
C TRP A 62 2.01 6.08 4.79
N SER A 63 2.56 6.02 3.57
CA SER A 63 2.12 6.88 2.47
C SER A 63 1.03 6.28 1.57
N ARG A 64 0.75 4.99 1.71
CA ARG A 64 -0.23 4.24 0.90
C ARG A 64 -1.58 4.94 0.85
N GLU A 65 -2.10 5.38 1.99
CA GLU A 65 -3.38 6.08 2.11
C GLU A 65 -3.39 7.41 1.34
N GLY A 66 -2.26 8.12 1.28
CA GLY A 66 -2.14 9.35 0.50
C GLY A 66 -2.27 9.10 -1.01
N LEU A 67 -1.80 7.95 -1.51
CA LEU A 67 -2.05 7.55 -2.90
C LEU A 67 -3.55 7.29 -3.12
N ILE A 68 -4.20 6.56 -2.22
CA ILE A 68 -5.64 6.25 -2.32
C ILE A 68 -6.48 7.53 -2.31
N GLY A 69 -6.21 8.44 -1.37
CA GLY A 69 -6.89 9.73 -1.26
C GLY A 69 -6.72 10.59 -2.51
N TYR A 70 -5.52 10.62 -3.10
CA TYR A 70 -5.29 11.31 -4.37
C TYR A 70 -6.00 10.64 -5.55
N LEU A 71 -5.92 9.31 -5.69
CA LEU A 71 -6.49 8.60 -6.83
C LEU A 71 -8.01 8.77 -6.87
N TYR A 72 -8.70 8.62 -5.75
CA TYR A 72 -10.16 8.59 -5.72
C TYR A 72 -10.81 9.87 -5.21
N GLY A 73 -10.05 10.82 -4.67
CA GLY A 73 -10.62 12.03 -4.06
C GLY A 73 -11.43 11.72 -2.79
N GLU A 74 -11.14 10.59 -2.14
CA GLU A 74 -11.87 10.13 -0.96
C GLU A 74 -10.95 9.36 -0.03
N GLY A 75 -10.93 9.77 1.23
CA GLY A 75 -10.29 9.08 2.35
C GLY A 75 -11.33 8.49 3.29
N ALA A 76 -10.88 8.04 4.46
CA ALA A 76 -11.76 7.49 5.48
C ALA A 76 -11.34 7.95 6.89
N GLN A 77 -12.33 8.13 7.75
CA GLN A 77 -12.14 8.41 9.17
C GLN A 77 -13.08 7.55 10.03
N VAL A 78 -12.77 7.41 11.31
CA VAL A 78 -13.66 6.74 12.25
C VAL A 78 -14.61 7.76 12.85
N ALA A 79 -15.90 7.49 12.78
CA ALA A 79 -16.94 8.28 13.43
C ALA A 79 -17.92 7.38 14.19
N THR A 80 -18.60 7.93 15.19
CA THR A 80 -19.68 7.22 15.89
C THR A 80 -20.96 7.34 15.08
N VAL A 81 -21.46 6.21 14.56
CA VAL A 81 -22.72 6.11 13.82
C VAL A 81 -23.59 5.07 14.53
N ASP A 82 -24.82 5.45 14.88
CA ASP A 82 -25.76 4.61 15.65
C ASP A 82 -25.17 4.06 16.96
N GLY A 83 -24.36 4.87 17.65
CA GLY A 83 -23.74 4.53 18.92
C GLY A 83 -22.57 3.55 18.82
N ARG A 84 -22.07 3.26 17.61
CA ARG A 84 -20.91 2.37 17.38
C ARG A 84 -19.88 3.05 16.48
N PRO A 85 -18.58 2.78 16.64
CA PRO A 85 -17.57 3.30 15.75
C PRO A 85 -17.70 2.64 14.37
N GLN A 86 -17.66 3.46 13.32
CA GLN A 86 -17.75 3.02 11.92
C GLN A 86 -16.79 3.84 11.06
N ALA A 87 -16.28 3.25 9.98
CA ALA A 87 -15.54 3.98 8.96
C ALA A 87 -16.52 4.80 8.13
N VAL A 88 -16.29 6.10 8.00
CA VAL A 88 -17.07 7.01 7.18
C VAL A 88 -16.19 7.65 6.11
N ALA A 89 -16.75 7.82 4.91
CA ALA A 89 -16.07 8.46 3.80
C ALA A 89 -15.74 9.93 4.12
N MET A 90 -14.58 10.36 3.66
CA MET A 90 -14.08 11.72 3.78
C MET A 90 -13.73 12.22 2.39
N PRO A 91 -14.68 12.81 1.64
CA PRO A 91 -14.44 13.28 0.29
C PRO A 91 -13.56 14.54 0.29
N ALA A 92 -12.69 14.67 -0.70
CA ALA A 92 -11.90 15.86 -0.94
C ALA A 92 -11.80 16.15 -2.43
N THR A 93 -12.03 17.41 -2.81
CA THR A 93 -11.83 17.87 -4.19
C THR A 93 -10.40 18.34 -4.45
N HIS A 94 -9.67 18.69 -3.39
CA HIS A 94 -8.31 19.21 -3.45
C HIS A 94 -7.46 18.63 -2.33
N LEU A 95 -6.17 18.47 -2.61
CA LEU A 95 -5.15 18.13 -1.65
C LEU A 95 -4.80 19.33 -0.78
N LEU A 96 -4.32 19.05 0.43
CA LEU A 96 -3.87 20.07 1.37
C LEU A 96 -2.63 20.80 0.84
N GLY A 97 -2.46 22.04 1.32
CA GLY A 97 -1.33 22.90 0.99
C GLY A 97 -1.66 24.02 0.01
N PRO A 98 -0.71 24.93 -0.24
CA PRO A 98 -0.97 26.22 -0.88
C PRO A 98 -1.30 26.13 -2.36
N SER A 99 -0.96 25.02 -3.02
CA SER A 99 -1.25 24.83 -4.45
C SER A 99 -2.68 24.38 -4.73
N ALA A 100 -3.44 23.94 -3.71
CA ALA A 100 -4.76 23.33 -3.84
C ALA A 100 -4.81 22.38 -5.05
N PHE A 101 -3.95 21.36 -5.05
CA PHE A 101 -3.85 20.45 -6.20
C PHE A 101 -5.12 19.60 -6.29
N PRO A 102 -5.76 19.42 -7.45
CA PRO A 102 -6.99 18.61 -7.55
C PRO A 102 -6.77 17.16 -7.10
N ALA A 103 -7.65 16.65 -6.25
CA ALA A 103 -7.72 15.23 -5.93
C ALA A 103 -8.64 14.51 -6.94
N GLY A 104 -8.65 13.17 -6.92
CA GLY A 104 -9.52 12.36 -7.76
C GLY A 104 -8.98 12.15 -9.17
N LEU A 105 -7.79 11.58 -9.32
CA LEU A 105 -7.25 11.19 -10.64
C LEU A 105 -8.19 10.24 -11.39
N PHE A 106 -8.91 9.39 -10.66
CA PHE A 106 -9.86 8.38 -11.14
C PHE A 106 -11.32 8.73 -10.83
N ALA A 107 -11.60 10.00 -10.52
CA ALA A 107 -12.96 10.47 -10.24
C ALA A 107 -13.77 10.82 -11.50
N ASP A 108 -13.12 10.92 -12.65
CA ASP A 108 -13.74 11.21 -13.96
C ASP A 108 -12.87 10.72 -15.14
N ASP A 109 -13.29 11.03 -16.36
CA ASP A 109 -12.69 10.55 -17.61
C ASP A 109 -11.52 11.42 -18.15
N ARG A 110 -11.09 12.46 -17.42
CA ARG A 110 -10.00 13.37 -17.87
C ARG A 110 -8.68 12.64 -18.11
N HIS A 111 -8.45 11.54 -17.39
CA HIS A 111 -7.26 10.69 -17.50
C HIS A 111 -7.59 9.26 -17.95
N ALA A 112 -8.61 9.10 -18.80
CA ALA A 112 -9.02 7.82 -19.37
C ALA A 112 -7.91 7.09 -20.16
N GLU A 113 -6.82 7.77 -20.54
CA GLU A 113 -5.62 7.14 -21.10
C GLU A 113 -4.86 6.24 -20.11
N LEU A 114 -4.98 6.50 -18.80
CA LEU A 114 -4.35 5.70 -17.75
C LEU A 114 -5.32 4.61 -17.28
N SER A 115 -4.96 3.35 -17.51
CA SER A 115 -5.78 2.19 -17.16
C SER A 115 -5.73 1.86 -15.67
N ALA A 116 -4.56 1.95 -15.05
CA ALA A 116 -4.36 1.65 -13.64
C ALA A 116 -3.03 2.21 -13.11
N VAL A 117 -2.92 2.29 -11.78
CA VAL A 117 -1.66 2.51 -11.06
C VAL A 117 -1.28 1.25 -10.30
N ILE A 118 -0.06 0.76 -10.51
CA ILE A 118 0.52 -0.34 -9.74
C ILE A 118 1.31 0.26 -8.58
N PHE A 119 1.08 -0.22 -7.37
CA PHE A 119 1.73 0.24 -6.16
C PHE A 119 2.32 -0.93 -5.36
N SER A 120 3.41 -0.65 -4.64
CA SER A 120 3.89 -1.54 -3.58
C SER A 120 4.55 -0.73 -2.47
N ASN A 121 4.10 -0.96 -1.23
CA ASN A 121 4.70 -0.43 0.00
C ASN A 121 5.95 -1.22 0.45
N ALA A 122 6.47 -2.11 -0.40
CA ALA A 122 7.57 -2.99 -0.03
C ALA A 122 8.58 -3.20 -1.14
N CYS A 123 8.73 -2.24 -2.06
CA CYS A 123 9.71 -2.29 -3.16
C CYS A 123 11.18 -2.17 -2.67
N SER A 124 11.55 -2.92 -1.63
CA SER A 124 12.85 -2.89 -0.97
C SER A 124 13.67 -4.14 -1.30
N ILE A 125 14.99 -4.04 -1.16
CA ILE A 125 15.89 -5.20 -1.23
C ILE A 125 15.48 -6.28 -0.21
N ALA A 126 14.97 -5.87 0.97
CA ALA A 126 14.57 -6.84 1.98
C ALA A 126 13.37 -7.69 1.52
N LYS A 127 12.39 -7.11 0.80
CA LYS A 127 11.32 -7.91 0.15
C LYS A 127 11.90 -8.90 -0.85
N LEU A 128 12.84 -8.47 -1.69
CA LEU A 128 13.51 -9.35 -2.66
C LEU A 128 14.14 -10.57 -1.96
N TYR A 129 14.67 -10.40 -0.75
CA TYR A 129 15.22 -11.49 0.05
C TYR A 129 14.16 -12.38 0.68
N ARG A 130 12.98 -11.86 1.05
CA ARG A 130 11.99 -12.67 1.77
C ARG A 130 11.48 -13.88 0.97
N VAL A 131 11.28 -13.73 -0.33
CA VAL A 131 10.78 -14.80 -1.20
C VAL A 131 11.70 -16.04 -1.18
N PRO A 132 12.99 -15.95 -1.58
CA PRO A 132 13.88 -17.12 -1.55
C PRO A 132 14.19 -17.60 -0.13
N ILE A 133 14.25 -16.71 0.86
CA ILE A 133 14.56 -17.09 2.25
C ILE A 133 13.42 -17.86 2.89
N SER A 134 12.18 -17.39 2.74
CA SER A 134 10.99 -18.14 3.20
C SER A 134 10.88 -19.48 2.47
N GLY A 135 11.30 -19.56 1.20
CA GLY A 135 11.43 -20.79 0.42
C GLY A 135 12.58 -21.74 0.81
N GLY A 136 13.31 -21.48 1.90
CA GLY A 136 14.37 -22.35 2.41
C GLY A 136 15.80 -21.95 2.02
N GLY A 137 15.97 -20.82 1.32
CA GLY A 137 17.27 -20.27 0.92
C GLY A 137 17.94 -19.37 1.97
N ALA A 138 17.60 -19.50 3.25
CA ALA A 138 18.14 -18.63 4.30
C ALA A 138 19.67 -18.75 4.41
N PRO A 139 20.43 -17.64 4.37
CA PRO A 139 21.86 -17.68 4.68
C PRO A 139 22.07 -18.01 6.16
N LYS A 140 23.16 -18.70 6.48
CA LYS A 140 23.51 -19.02 7.88
C LYS A 140 23.87 -17.75 8.64
N GLY A 141 23.49 -17.69 9.92
CA GLY A 141 23.93 -16.65 10.85
C GLY A 141 23.10 -15.37 10.83
N LEU A 142 22.06 -15.28 9.97
CA LEU A 142 21.19 -14.11 9.89
C LEU A 142 19.73 -14.49 10.14
N ARG A 143 19.06 -13.71 11.00
CA ARG A 143 17.62 -13.75 11.21
C ARG A 143 16.94 -12.65 10.42
N TYR A 144 15.83 -13.01 9.79
CA TYR A 144 14.98 -12.11 9.01
C TYR A 144 13.60 -12.07 9.65
N THR A 145 13.27 -10.96 10.29
CA THR A 145 11.99 -10.78 10.97
C THR A 145 11.17 -9.76 10.23
N ARG A 146 9.98 -10.14 9.78
CA ARG A 146 9.01 -9.23 9.16
C ARG A 146 8.05 -8.73 10.21
N ILE A 147 7.90 -7.41 10.26
CA ILE A 147 6.96 -6.71 11.15
C ILE A 147 6.04 -5.89 10.29
N GLY A 148 4.75 -5.92 10.59
CA GLY A 148 3.77 -5.21 9.78
C GLY A 148 2.39 -5.25 10.37
N ASN A 149 1.42 -4.93 9.52
CA ASN A 149 0.01 -4.98 9.86
C ASN A 149 -0.75 -5.74 8.77
N PHE A 150 -1.45 -6.80 9.15
CA PHE A 150 -2.35 -7.52 8.26
C PHE A 150 -3.65 -6.75 8.08
N PHE A 151 -4.26 -6.88 6.92
CA PHE A 151 -5.62 -6.43 6.68
C PHE A 151 -6.60 -7.38 7.41
N ASP A 152 -7.39 -6.83 8.33
CA ASP A 152 -8.45 -7.56 9.03
C ASP A 152 -9.72 -7.57 8.15
N ARG A 153 -10.13 -8.77 7.74
CA ARG A 153 -11.33 -8.98 6.90
C ARG A 153 -12.62 -9.07 7.69
N THR A 154 -12.56 -9.02 9.01
CA THR A 154 -13.76 -9.04 9.86
C THR A 154 -14.66 -7.86 9.49
N PRO A 155 -15.93 -8.09 9.13
CA PRO A 155 -16.84 -6.99 8.79
C PRO A 155 -16.90 -5.95 9.92
N GLY A 156 -16.61 -4.69 9.58
CA GLY A 156 -16.55 -3.59 10.54
C GLY A 156 -15.22 -3.40 11.26
N ALA A 157 -14.17 -4.15 10.90
CA ALA A 157 -12.82 -3.89 11.42
C ALA A 157 -12.35 -2.48 11.03
N LEU A 158 -11.82 -1.74 12.02
CA LEU A 158 -11.34 -0.36 11.85
C LEU A 158 -9.81 -0.26 11.93
N SER A 159 -9.14 -1.39 12.21
CA SER A 159 -7.70 -1.49 12.35
C SER A 159 -7.24 -2.85 11.82
N GLY A 160 -6.03 -2.89 11.27
CA GLY A 160 -5.38 -4.16 10.93
C GLY A 160 -4.94 -4.96 12.16
N THR A 161 -4.46 -6.18 11.92
CA THR A 161 -3.85 -7.05 12.93
C THR A 161 -2.32 -6.96 12.88
N PRO A 162 -1.64 -6.43 13.91
CA PRO A 162 -0.19 -6.31 13.89
C PRO A 162 0.50 -7.68 13.99
N PHE A 163 1.64 -7.82 13.33
CA PHE A 163 2.42 -9.07 13.36
C PHE A 163 3.93 -8.81 13.44
N CYS A 164 4.66 -9.80 13.97
CA CYS A 164 6.12 -9.84 14.02
C CYS A 164 6.57 -11.30 13.91
N LEU A 165 7.01 -11.72 12.73
CA LEU A 165 7.28 -13.12 12.42
C LEU A 165 8.67 -13.31 11.81
N ASP A 166 9.38 -14.35 12.24
CA ASP A 166 10.55 -14.85 11.52
C ASP A 166 10.09 -15.46 10.18
N ILE A 167 10.64 -14.99 9.07
CA ILE A 167 10.19 -15.41 7.74
C ILE A 167 10.56 -16.87 7.42
N THR A 168 11.41 -17.49 8.23
CA THR A 168 11.80 -18.90 8.10
C THR A 168 10.96 -19.83 8.97
N SER A 169 10.11 -19.28 9.83
CA SER A 169 9.25 -20.06 10.73
C SER A 169 8.11 -20.76 9.95
N ASP A 170 7.66 -21.90 10.48
CA ASP A 170 6.52 -22.63 9.92
C ASP A 170 5.23 -21.81 9.98
N GLU A 171 5.09 -20.95 11.00
CA GLU A 171 3.98 -19.99 11.12
C GLU A 171 3.96 -19.01 9.94
N TYR A 172 5.11 -18.41 9.61
CA TYR A 172 5.19 -17.48 8.49
C TYR A 172 4.97 -18.17 7.14
N ARG A 173 5.55 -19.36 6.96
CA ARG A 173 5.36 -20.16 5.74
C ARG A 173 3.91 -20.59 5.57
N GLY A 174 3.24 -20.90 6.67
CA GLY A 174 1.83 -21.28 6.72
C GLY A 174 0.86 -20.16 6.32
N LEU A 175 1.30 -18.90 6.28
CA LEU A 175 0.50 -17.78 5.75
C LEU A 175 0.22 -17.90 4.25
N TRP A 176 0.98 -18.74 3.54
CA TRP A 176 0.95 -18.83 2.08
C TRP A 176 0.61 -20.26 1.66
N PRO A 177 -0.33 -20.45 0.72
CA PRO A 177 -0.75 -21.80 0.30
C PRO A 177 0.38 -22.69 -0.22
N HIS A 178 1.43 -22.08 -0.79
CA HIS A 178 2.61 -22.77 -1.34
C HIS A 178 3.80 -22.86 -0.36
N GLY A 179 3.65 -22.38 0.88
CA GLY A 179 4.64 -22.53 1.94
C GLY A 179 5.80 -21.53 1.91
N TYR A 180 5.73 -20.45 1.13
CA TYR A 180 6.70 -19.36 1.11
C TYR A 180 6.02 -18.06 0.63
N GLU A 181 6.66 -16.89 0.81
CA GLU A 181 6.06 -15.61 0.41
C GLU A 181 6.05 -15.44 -1.13
N PRO A 182 4.91 -15.12 -1.75
CA PRO A 182 4.85 -14.85 -3.18
C PRO A 182 5.44 -13.48 -3.53
N TRP A 183 5.98 -13.34 -4.74
CA TRP A 183 6.48 -12.06 -5.28
C TRP A 183 5.44 -10.94 -5.28
N THR A 184 4.19 -11.34 -5.43
CA THR A 184 2.99 -10.49 -5.52
C THR A 184 2.47 -10.04 -4.16
N ALA A 185 2.98 -10.56 -3.04
CA ALA A 185 2.64 -10.06 -1.71
C ALA A 185 2.90 -8.54 -1.65
N GLU A 186 1.91 -7.74 -1.22
CA GLU A 186 1.99 -6.27 -1.20
C GLU A 186 2.12 -5.58 -2.57
N VAL A 187 1.72 -6.25 -3.66
CA VAL A 187 1.47 -5.59 -4.94
C VAL A 187 -0.01 -5.27 -5.03
N GLU A 188 -0.31 -4.00 -5.27
CA GLU A 188 -1.66 -3.49 -5.44
C GLU A 188 -1.82 -2.87 -6.82
N VAL A 189 -2.98 -3.05 -7.44
CA VAL A 189 -3.35 -2.45 -8.72
C VAL A 189 -4.63 -1.66 -8.50
N PHE A 190 -4.52 -0.34 -8.58
CA PHE A 190 -5.65 0.58 -8.52
C PHE A 190 -6.16 0.83 -9.93
N HIS A 191 -7.30 0.26 -10.27
CA HIS A 191 -7.91 0.40 -11.59
C HIS A 191 -8.63 1.75 -11.73
N ASN A 192 -8.51 2.36 -12.91
CA ASN A 192 -9.27 3.54 -13.28
C ASN A 192 -10.64 3.10 -13.83
N PRO A 193 -11.77 3.42 -13.19
CA PRO A 193 -13.11 3.05 -13.68
C PRO A 193 -13.45 3.73 -15.02
N PHE A 194 -12.78 4.83 -15.36
CA PHE A 194 -12.96 5.57 -16.61
C PHE A 194 -11.93 5.21 -17.70
N ALA A 195 -11.14 4.14 -17.51
CA ALA A 195 -10.11 3.73 -18.46
C ALA A 195 -10.69 3.46 -19.86
N ARG A 196 -10.13 4.10 -20.89
CA ARG A 196 -10.45 3.84 -22.30
C ARG A 196 -10.06 2.43 -22.73
N HIS A 197 -8.96 1.93 -22.17
CA HIS A 197 -8.45 0.59 -22.38
C HIS A 197 -8.21 -0.07 -21.01
N PRO A 198 -9.24 -0.65 -20.36
CA PRO A 198 -9.09 -1.25 -19.05
C PRO A 198 -8.10 -2.42 -19.08
N VAL A 199 -7.37 -2.61 -17.98
CA VAL A 199 -6.41 -3.71 -17.85
C VAL A 199 -7.11 -4.95 -17.26
N PRO A 200 -6.98 -6.13 -17.88
CA PRO A 200 -7.52 -7.37 -17.32
C PRO A 200 -6.80 -7.75 -16.03
N PHE A 201 -7.53 -8.31 -15.07
CA PHE A 201 -6.98 -8.67 -13.75
C PHE A 201 -5.95 -9.80 -13.91
N GLU A 202 -6.14 -10.66 -14.90
CA GLU A 202 -5.30 -11.80 -15.27
C GLU A 202 -3.89 -11.39 -15.72
N LEU A 203 -3.64 -10.10 -15.98
CA LEU A 203 -2.29 -9.62 -16.27
C LEU A 203 -1.38 -9.67 -15.03
N LEU A 204 -1.96 -9.48 -13.82
CA LEU A 204 -1.27 -9.52 -12.54
C LEU A 204 -2.10 -10.33 -11.53
N PRO A 205 -2.35 -11.62 -11.78
CA PRO A 205 -3.48 -12.36 -11.21
C PRO A 205 -3.46 -12.50 -9.69
N GLU A 206 -2.28 -12.40 -9.05
CA GLU A 206 -2.14 -12.55 -7.59
C GLU A 206 -1.96 -11.21 -6.85
N ALA A 207 -1.99 -10.08 -7.57
CA ALA A 207 -1.99 -8.78 -6.93
C ALA A 207 -3.33 -8.50 -6.23
N ALA A 208 -3.35 -7.58 -5.27
CA ALA A 208 -4.59 -7.02 -4.78
C ALA A 208 -5.13 -6.02 -5.82
N HIS A 209 -6.35 -6.21 -6.29
CA HIS A 209 -6.97 -5.36 -7.30
C HIS A 209 -8.05 -4.49 -6.67
N TRP A 210 -7.86 -3.18 -6.71
CA TRP A 210 -8.86 -2.18 -6.31
C TRP A 210 -9.60 -1.69 -7.54
N TYR A 211 -10.92 -1.82 -7.55
CA TYR A 211 -11.78 -1.46 -8.67
C TYR A 211 -13.13 -0.96 -8.17
N GLU A 212 -13.90 -0.37 -9.07
CA GLU A 212 -15.27 0.05 -8.79
C GLU A 212 -16.25 -0.89 -9.49
N ASP A 213 -17.32 -1.26 -8.78
CA ASP A 213 -18.45 -2.03 -9.27
C ASP A 213 -19.74 -1.41 -8.71
N ASP A 214 -20.65 -0.99 -9.59
CA ASP A 214 -21.88 -0.27 -9.24
C ASP A 214 -21.69 0.91 -8.24
N GLY A 215 -20.63 1.70 -8.44
CA GLY A 215 -20.31 2.85 -7.57
C GLY A 215 -19.70 2.48 -6.22
N VAL A 216 -19.40 1.19 -6.00
CA VAL A 216 -18.76 0.69 -4.78
C VAL A 216 -17.32 0.31 -5.08
N ARG A 217 -16.38 0.84 -4.28
CA ARG A 217 -14.98 0.43 -4.35
C ARG A 217 -14.77 -0.91 -3.67
N LEU A 218 -14.26 -1.87 -4.41
CA LEU A 218 -13.99 -3.24 -3.98
C LEU A 218 -12.49 -3.54 -4.07
N CYS A 219 -12.04 -4.51 -3.28
CA CYS A 219 -10.70 -5.06 -3.36
C CYS A 219 -10.77 -6.59 -3.51
N SER A 220 -10.22 -7.11 -4.60
CA SER A 220 -10.07 -8.55 -4.82
C SER A 220 -8.65 -8.98 -4.49
N THR A 221 -8.52 -10.11 -3.79
CA THR A 221 -7.23 -10.67 -3.36
C THR A 221 -7.25 -12.19 -3.53
N VAL A 222 -6.16 -12.77 -4.04
CA VAL A 222 -6.03 -14.24 -4.13
C VAL A 222 -5.68 -14.88 -2.79
N TYR A 223 -4.80 -14.23 -2.02
CA TYR A 223 -4.36 -14.74 -0.73
C TYR A 223 -5.22 -14.19 0.40
N GLU A 224 -5.60 -15.06 1.33
CA GLU A 224 -6.19 -14.66 2.61
C GLU A 224 -5.23 -13.76 3.40
N THR A 225 -3.92 -14.00 3.31
CA THR A 225 -2.94 -13.08 3.88
C THR A 225 -2.85 -11.81 3.03
N SER A 226 -3.26 -10.67 3.60
CA SER A 226 -3.10 -9.36 2.97
C SER A 226 -2.47 -8.38 3.94
N ILE A 227 -1.57 -7.54 3.45
CA ILE A 227 -0.61 -6.79 4.27
C ILE A 227 -0.76 -5.31 3.95
N LEU A 228 -1.16 -4.51 4.94
CA LEU A 228 -1.37 -3.07 4.81
C LEU A 228 -0.05 -2.31 4.71
N TRP A 229 0.94 -2.75 5.48
CA TRP A 229 2.33 -2.31 5.44
C TRP A 229 3.21 -3.33 6.15
N SER A 230 4.48 -3.37 5.77
CA SER A 230 5.49 -4.11 6.52
C SER A 230 6.88 -3.55 6.32
N ARG A 231 7.80 -3.98 7.20
CA ARG A 231 9.24 -3.82 7.06
C ARG A 231 9.92 -5.10 7.51
N THR A 232 11.18 -5.26 7.11
CA THR A 232 11.99 -6.41 7.49
C THR A 232 13.20 -5.95 8.27
N ILE A 233 13.41 -6.53 9.45
CA ILE A 233 14.61 -6.39 10.25
C ILE A 233 15.50 -7.58 9.92
N ILE A 234 16.77 -7.29 9.62
CA ILE A 234 17.81 -8.28 9.38
C ILE A 234 18.84 -8.08 10.48
N GLN A 235 19.11 -9.15 11.23
CA GLN A 235 20.01 -9.13 12.37
C GLN A 235 20.79 -10.44 12.46
N ASP A 236 21.87 -10.45 13.23
CA ASP A 236 22.57 -11.70 13.53
C ASP A 236 21.68 -12.65 14.36
N GLU A 237 21.80 -13.96 14.14
CA GLU A 237 20.96 -14.97 14.81
C GLU A 237 21.13 -15.00 16.34
N ASP A 238 22.30 -14.58 16.84
CA ASP A 238 22.63 -14.52 18.27
C ASP A 238 21.98 -13.34 18.99
N GLN A 239 21.56 -12.31 18.25
CA GLN A 239 20.79 -11.20 18.80
C GLN A 239 19.39 -11.66 19.19
N ARG A 240 18.81 -11.05 20.25
CA ARG A 240 17.44 -11.34 20.69
C ARG A 240 16.47 -11.16 19.51
N PRO A 241 15.60 -12.13 19.19
CA PRO A 241 14.58 -11.95 18.17
C PRO A 241 13.68 -10.74 18.51
N PRO A 242 13.36 -9.87 17.53
CA PRO A 242 12.33 -8.86 17.71
C PRO A 242 11.01 -9.55 18.02
N LYS A 243 10.24 -8.95 18.93
CA LYS A 243 8.89 -9.39 19.25
C LYS A 243 7.91 -8.26 18.99
N LEU A 244 6.63 -8.60 18.90
CA LEU A 244 5.60 -7.62 18.61
C LEU A 244 5.55 -6.50 19.66
N GLU A 245 5.79 -6.82 20.94
CA GLU A 245 5.76 -5.86 22.05
C GLU A 245 6.81 -4.76 21.90
N ASP A 246 7.93 -5.06 21.22
CA ASP A 246 9.00 -4.09 20.94
C ASP A 246 8.52 -2.93 20.04
N PHE A 247 7.40 -3.11 19.34
CA PHE A 247 6.86 -2.15 18.37
C PHE A 247 5.52 -1.53 18.82
N LEU A 248 4.84 -2.12 19.80
CA LEU A 248 3.58 -1.60 20.35
C LEU A 248 3.79 -0.58 21.48
N GLY A 249 4.94 -0.62 22.17
CA GLY A 249 5.22 0.19 23.37
C GLY A 249 5.64 1.65 23.16
N GLY A 250 5.43 2.24 21.98
CA GLY A 250 5.84 3.62 21.66
C GLY A 250 4.76 4.70 21.81
N GLY A 251 3.52 4.32 22.14
CA GLY A 251 2.45 5.27 22.44
C GLY A 251 2.37 5.50 23.94
N GLU A 252 2.90 6.62 24.42
CA GLU A 252 2.51 7.13 25.74
C GLU A 252 0.99 7.32 25.75
N VAL A 253 0.36 6.65 26.70
CA VAL A 253 -0.99 6.93 27.16
C VAL A 253 -0.92 8.29 27.85
N GLU A 254 -1.27 9.37 27.15
CA GLU A 254 -1.58 10.62 27.82
C GLU A 254 -3.01 10.52 28.39
N GLN A 255 -3.08 10.74 29.70
CA GLN A 255 -4.29 10.86 30.51
C GLN A 255 -5.07 12.13 30.17
#